data_AF-A0A954A869-F1
#
_entry.id   AF-A0A954A869-F1
#
_cell.length_a   1.000
_cell.length_b   1.000
_cell.length_c   1.000
_cell.angle_alpha   90.00
_cell.angle_beta   90.00
_cell.angle_gamma   90.00
#
_symmetry.space_group_name_H-M   'P 1'
#
loop_
_entity.id
_entity.type
_entity.pdbx_description
1 polymer ?
#
loop_
_entity_poly.entity_id
_entity_poly.type
_entity_poly.pdbx_seq_one_letter_code
_entity_poly.pdbx_strand_id
1 'polypeptide(L)'
;MGRPWVWMAVAFGVVFGATGIHAGGSAENAVLLIDPSDPISVYVGHHYRVARGIPDCNVIYVDPRAATYDEHVDFQQRAVQGTLAARGIDAFVDYIVIAPIDDFYVVEPAGRVTDGCFPVGRFSISSAYTFGLVSDQILAGGLPSTFRNHYFSAGSQAVAFDSQTHWSFGSPVPVESAPRYYLGALLGYHGSLGNTADELIEMIDRSVGADATSPVGTYYYMRTTDAARSLPRDPFFASAISIIGTVGGTGVLLDAVLPVGSTDCLG
;
A
#
# COMPACT_ATOMS: atom_id res chain seq x y z
N MET A 1 37.46 -31.87 56.16
CA MET A 1 37.33 -30.75 55.20
C MET A 1 36.78 -31.30 53.90
N GLY A 2 35.55 -30.96 53.52
CA GLY A 2 34.92 -31.41 52.29
C GLY A 2 33.43 -31.07 52.30
N ARG A 3 33.08 -29.87 51.80
CA ARG A 3 31.69 -29.40 51.68
C ARG A 3 31.11 -29.94 50.36
N PRO A 4 29.90 -30.51 50.32
CA PRO A 4 29.24 -30.81 49.05
C PRO A 4 28.62 -29.52 48.47
N TRP A 5 28.90 -29.28 47.19
CA TRP A 5 28.40 -28.14 46.42
C TRP A 5 27.00 -28.46 45.88
N VAL A 6 26.02 -27.65 46.26
CA VAL A 6 24.67 -27.68 45.69
C VAL A 6 24.67 -26.84 44.42
N TRP A 7 24.41 -27.45 43.28
CA TRP A 7 24.18 -26.74 42.02
C TRP A 7 22.75 -26.20 42.01
N MET A 8 22.59 -24.87 42.12
CA MET A 8 21.34 -24.19 41.76
C MET A 8 21.35 -23.94 40.25
N ALA A 9 20.47 -24.63 39.52
CA ALA A 9 20.14 -24.28 38.14
C ALA A 9 19.21 -23.06 38.16
N VAL A 10 19.71 -21.92 37.67
CA VAL A 10 18.88 -20.73 37.41
C VAL A 10 18.26 -20.92 36.03
N ALA A 11 16.95 -21.19 35.99
CA ALA A 11 16.18 -21.20 34.76
C ALA A 11 15.90 -19.75 34.32
N PHE A 12 16.60 -19.30 33.29
CA PHE A 12 16.27 -18.06 32.59
C PHE A 12 15.02 -18.31 31.71
N GLY A 13 13.87 -17.86 32.18
CA GLY A 13 12.64 -17.84 31.38
C GLY A 13 12.74 -16.70 30.36
N VAL A 14 12.99 -17.03 29.10
CA VAL A 14 12.83 -16.09 27.99
C VAL A 14 11.33 -15.96 27.73
N VAL A 15 10.75 -14.81 28.11
CA VAL A 15 9.41 -14.42 27.69
C VAL A 15 9.54 -13.92 26.25
N PHE A 16 9.23 -14.79 25.29
CA PHE A 16 8.96 -14.34 23.92
C PHE A 16 7.62 -13.59 23.94
N GLY A 17 7.69 -12.26 23.92
CA GLY A 17 6.53 -11.46 23.56
C GLY A 17 6.10 -11.86 22.15
N ALA A 18 4.83 -12.21 21.98
CA ALA A 18 4.28 -12.47 20.66
C ALA A 18 4.35 -11.17 19.84
N THR A 19 5.39 -11.01 19.04
CA THR A 19 5.39 -10.04 17.96
C THR A 19 4.29 -10.48 17.00
N GLY A 20 3.24 -9.67 16.87
CA GLY A 20 2.21 -9.91 15.88
C GLY A 20 2.86 -10.20 14.53
N ILE A 21 2.41 -11.25 13.86
CA ILE A 21 2.84 -11.55 12.50
C ILE A 21 2.26 -10.42 11.63
N HIS A 22 3.07 -9.39 11.38
CA HIS A 22 2.72 -8.32 10.46
C HIS A 22 2.68 -8.92 9.06
N ALA A 23 1.48 -9.00 8.49
CA ALA A 23 1.32 -9.47 7.12
C ALA A 23 1.99 -8.47 6.15
N GLY A 24 3.07 -8.93 5.50
CA GLY A 24 3.48 -8.50 4.17
C GLY A 24 4.11 -7.11 3.98
N GLY A 25 4.40 -6.35 5.04
CA GLY A 25 5.12 -5.07 4.93
C GLY A 25 5.52 -4.54 6.29
N SER A 26 6.82 -4.34 6.51
CA SER A 26 7.36 -3.79 7.75
C SER A 26 7.67 -2.30 7.61
N ALA A 27 7.91 -1.62 8.73
CA ALA A 27 8.28 -0.20 8.73
C ALA A 27 9.59 0.05 7.96
N GLU A 28 10.46 -0.96 7.94
CA GLU A 28 11.75 -0.98 7.27
C GLU A 28 11.61 -1.06 5.75
N ASN A 29 10.47 -1.56 5.22
CA ASN A 29 10.20 -1.62 3.79
C ASN A 29 9.52 -0.34 3.25
N ALA A 30 9.13 0.58 4.11
CA ALA A 30 8.45 1.81 3.72
C ALA A 30 9.40 3.00 3.72
N VAL A 31 9.34 3.81 2.66
CA VAL A 31 9.95 5.15 2.61
C VAL A 31 8.85 6.19 2.73
N LEU A 32 9.08 7.19 3.58
CA LEU A 32 8.18 8.30 3.79
C LEU A 32 8.75 9.57 3.17
N LEU A 33 8.01 10.14 2.20
CA LEU A 33 8.31 11.43 1.61
C LEU A 33 7.57 12.53 2.39
N ILE A 34 8.30 13.53 2.87
CA ILE A 34 7.75 14.67 3.60
C ILE A 34 8.13 15.94 2.85
N ASP A 35 7.15 16.75 2.47
CA ASP A 35 7.43 18.08 1.90
C ASP A 35 7.85 19.02 3.04
N PRO A 36 9.13 19.45 3.10
CA PRO A 36 9.60 20.32 4.18
C PRO A 36 9.02 21.75 4.10
N SER A 37 8.43 22.13 2.96
CA SER A 37 7.80 23.44 2.78
C SER A 37 6.35 23.49 3.23
N ASP A 38 5.75 22.32 3.48
CA ASP A 38 4.34 22.18 3.89
C ASP A 38 4.24 21.79 5.38
N PRO A 39 3.71 22.68 6.25
CA PRO A 39 3.55 22.39 7.67
C PRO A 39 2.68 21.18 8.00
N ILE A 40 1.64 20.89 7.19
CA ILE A 40 0.76 19.73 7.41
C ILE A 40 1.50 18.46 7.01
N SER A 41 2.24 18.48 5.89
CA SER A 41 3.09 17.37 5.47
C SER A 41 4.13 17.01 6.54
N VAL A 42 4.82 18.03 7.10
CA VAL A 42 5.79 17.84 8.18
C VAL A 42 5.12 17.28 9.44
N TYR A 43 4.05 17.90 9.91
CA TYR A 43 3.38 17.50 11.15
C TYR A 43 2.82 16.07 11.07
N VAL A 44 2.02 15.78 10.06
CA VAL A 44 1.39 14.47 9.89
C VAL A 44 2.41 13.41 9.48
N GLY A 45 3.39 13.75 8.64
CA GLY A 45 4.47 12.84 8.26
C GLY A 45 5.29 12.38 9.46
N HIS A 46 5.66 13.30 10.36
CA HIS A 46 6.35 12.93 11.60
C HIS A 46 5.51 12.06 12.53
N HIS A 47 4.21 12.34 12.65
CA HIS A 47 3.29 11.50 13.41
C HIS A 47 3.21 10.09 12.83
N TYR A 48 2.97 9.97 11.52
CA TYR A 48 2.89 8.68 10.82
C TYR A 48 4.17 7.86 10.98
N ARG A 49 5.34 8.50 10.83
CA ARG A 49 6.64 7.87 11.02
C ARG A 49 6.76 7.23 12.41
N VAL A 50 6.41 7.97 13.46
CA VAL A 50 6.46 7.47 14.84
C VAL A 50 5.44 6.36 15.05
N ALA A 51 4.20 6.58 14.61
CA ALA A 51 3.09 5.64 14.80
C ALA A 51 3.33 4.29 14.09
N ARG A 52 4.05 4.30 12.97
CA ARG A 52 4.41 3.10 12.19
C ARG A 52 5.82 2.59 12.44
N GLY A 53 6.62 3.28 13.25
CA GLY A 53 8.02 2.89 13.52
C GLY A 53 8.95 3.00 12.32
N ILE A 54 8.67 3.88 11.35
CA ILE A 54 9.48 4.05 10.14
C ILE A 54 10.87 4.60 10.55
N PRO A 55 11.98 3.91 10.19
CA PRO A 55 13.32 4.36 10.52
C PRO A 55 13.64 5.74 9.94
N ASP A 56 14.47 6.54 10.64
CA ASP A 56 14.86 7.86 10.15
C ASP A 56 15.60 7.79 8.80
N CYS A 57 16.36 6.71 8.55
CA CYS A 57 17.01 6.48 7.26
C CYS A 57 16.03 6.26 6.10
N ASN A 58 14.76 5.99 6.39
CA ASN A 58 13.70 5.79 5.41
C ASN A 58 12.84 7.05 5.21
N VAL A 59 13.16 8.16 5.88
CA VAL A 59 12.47 9.45 5.66
C VAL A 59 13.26 10.30 4.68
N ILE A 60 12.59 10.84 3.66
CA ILE A 60 13.17 11.74 2.66
C ILE A 60 12.38 13.05 2.69
N TYR A 61 13.06 14.15 2.97
CA TYR A 61 12.48 15.48 2.89
C TYR A 61 12.60 16.01 1.46
N VAL A 62 11.50 16.00 0.74
CA VAL A 62 11.40 16.41 -0.67
C VAL A 62 9.96 16.83 -0.94
N ASP A 63 9.76 17.88 -1.74
CA ASP A 63 8.44 18.16 -2.30
C ASP A 63 8.11 17.05 -3.30
N PRO A 64 7.10 16.20 -3.07
CA PRO A 64 6.82 15.07 -3.94
C PRO A 64 6.14 15.48 -5.26
N ARG A 65 5.68 16.73 -5.39
CA ARG A 65 4.85 17.22 -6.51
C ARG A 65 5.71 17.54 -7.74
N ALA A 66 5.07 17.44 -8.91
CA ALA A 66 5.59 17.89 -10.19
C ALA A 66 4.41 18.33 -11.07
N ALA A 67 4.62 19.30 -11.97
CA ALA A 67 3.51 19.78 -12.79
C ALA A 67 3.11 18.73 -13.85
N THR A 68 4.09 18.02 -14.40
CA THR A 68 3.88 16.97 -15.41
C THR A 68 4.54 15.66 -15.02
N TYR A 69 4.08 14.55 -15.62
CA TYR A 69 4.71 13.25 -15.45
C TYR A 69 6.16 13.22 -15.94
N ASP A 70 6.48 13.98 -16.99
CA ASP A 70 7.85 14.07 -17.52
C ASP A 70 8.78 14.71 -16.48
N GLU A 71 8.36 15.83 -15.87
CA GLU A 71 9.09 16.48 -14.79
C GLU A 71 9.21 15.60 -13.53
N HIS A 72 8.14 14.85 -13.22
CA HIS A 72 8.16 13.88 -12.12
C HIS A 72 9.26 12.83 -12.34
N VAL A 73 9.32 12.22 -13.53
CA VAL A 73 10.34 11.22 -13.85
C VAL A 73 11.74 11.85 -13.88
N ASP A 74 11.88 13.05 -14.47
CA ASP A 74 13.18 13.66 -14.66
C ASP A 74 13.83 14.17 -13.38
N PHE A 75 13.03 14.59 -12.39
CA PHE A 75 13.52 15.14 -11.13
C PHE A 75 13.08 14.33 -9.92
N GLN A 76 11.79 14.30 -9.58
CA GLN A 76 11.33 13.76 -8.30
C GLN A 76 11.61 12.28 -8.12
N GLN A 77 11.28 11.48 -9.14
CA GLN A 77 11.55 10.05 -9.14
C GLN A 77 13.06 9.77 -9.05
N ARG A 78 13.87 10.46 -9.85
CA ARG A 78 15.34 10.29 -9.81
C ARG A 78 15.93 10.72 -8.48
N ALA A 79 15.44 11.80 -7.87
CA ALA A 79 15.90 12.28 -6.58
C ALA A 79 15.60 11.25 -5.47
N VAL A 80 14.39 10.69 -5.46
CA VAL A 80 14.02 9.63 -4.51
C VAL A 80 14.86 8.38 -4.75
N GLN A 81 14.87 7.82 -5.96
CA GLN A 81 15.62 6.60 -6.29
C GLN A 81 17.14 6.75 -6.04
N GLY A 82 17.71 7.90 -6.42
CA GLY A 82 19.11 8.22 -6.15
C GLY A 82 19.41 8.29 -4.66
N THR A 83 18.49 8.81 -3.85
CA THR A 83 18.61 8.82 -2.39
C THR A 83 18.54 7.42 -1.81
N LEU A 84 17.63 6.55 -2.30
CA LEU A 84 17.55 5.15 -1.86
C LEU A 84 18.85 4.40 -2.16
N ALA A 85 19.37 4.54 -3.38
CA ALA A 85 20.63 3.94 -3.79
C ALA A 85 21.82 4.46 -2.98
N ALA A 86 21.89 5.78 -2.75
CA ALA A 86 22.96 6.39 -1.94
C ALA A 86 22.94 5.93 -0.48
N ARG A 87 21.76 5.59 0.06
CA ARG A 87 21.58 5.02 1.40
C ARG A 87 21.72 3.49 1.44
N GLY A 88 21.77 2.83 0.29
CA GLY A 88 21.84 1.37 0.19
C GLY A 88 20.58 0.64 0.69
N ILE A 89 19.41 1.27 0.55
CA ILE A 89 18.13 0.73 1.02
C ILE A 89 17.17 0.37 -0.12
N ASP A 90 17.53 0.66 -1.37
CA ASP A 90 16.71 0.42 -2.57
C ASP A 90 16.26 -1.04 -2.72
N ALA A 91 17.09 -2.00 -2.29
CA ALA A 91 16.79 -3.42 -2.35
C ALA A 91 15.71 -3.90 -1.36
N PHE A 92 15.31 -3.07 -0.39
CA PHE A 92 14.35 -3.44 0.65
C PHE A 92 13.10 -2.56 0.66
N VAL A 93 13.05 -1.50 -0.13
CA VAL A 93 11.93 -0.55 -0.15
C VAL A 93 10.84 -1.05 -1.08
N ASP A 94 9.69 -1.38 -0.50
CA ASP A 94 8.51 -1.82 -1.25
C ASP A 94 7.45 -0.72 -1.36
N TYR A 95 7.37 0.15 -0.36
CA TYR A 95 6.35 1.18 -0.26
C TYR A 95 6.96 2.57 -0.39
N ILE A 96 6.36 3.41 -1.23
CA ILE A 96 6.61 4.84 -1.23
C ILE A 96 5.37 5.53 -0.68
N VAL A 97 5.45 5.97 0.57
CA VAL A 97 4.38 6.66 1.27
C VAL A 97 4.64 8.15 1.18
N ILE A 98 3.65 8.90 0.73
CA ILE A 98 3.71 10.34 0.56
C ILE A 98 2.91 10.95 1.72
N ALA A 99 3.57 11.79 2.54
CA ALA A 99 2.88 12.57 3.54
C ALA A 99 1.84 13.50 2.89
N PRO A 100 0.86 14.01 3.65
CA PRO A 100 -0.20 14.80 3.06
C PRO A 100 0.33 15.99 2.27
N ILE A 101 -0.34 16.29 1.16
CA ILE A 101 -0.08 17.41 0.27
C ILE A 101 -1.41 18.01 -0.22
N ASP A 102 -1.34 19.21 -0.80
CA ASP A 102 -2.48 19.98 -1.32
C ASP A 102 -2.73 19.77 -2.82
N ASP A 103 -2.04 18.82 -3.44
CA ASP A 103 -2.29 18.30 -4.78
C ASP A 103 -2.30 16.77 -4.75
N PHE A 104 -3.01 16.11 -5.65
CA PHE A 104 -3.14 14.64 -5.65
C PHE A 104 -2.86 14.02 -7.02
N TYR A 105 -2.49 14.83 -8.02
CA TYR A 105 -2.21 14.35 -9.36
C TYR A 105 -0.98 15.00 -9.97
N VAL A 106 -0.44 14.35 -11.00
CA VAL A 106 0.51 14.93 -11.96
C VAL A 106 -0.16 14.95 -13.33
N VAL A 107 0.06 16.00 -14.12
CA VAL A 107 -0.51 16.07 -15.47
C VAL A 107 0.22 15.06 -16.36
N GLU A 108 -0.54 14.20 -17.04
CA GLU A 108 0.01 13.33 -18.08
C GLU A 108 -0.06 14.09 -19.42
N PRO A 109 1.07 14.30 -20.12
CA PRO A 109 1.04 14.79 -21.49
C PRO A 109 0.42 13.74 -22.40
N ALA A 110 -0.54 14.15 -23.24
CA ALA A 110 -1.34 13.23 -24.04
C ALA A 110 -0.49 12.23 -24.84
N GLY A 111 -0.91 10.96 -24.80
CA GLY A 111 -0.36 9.90 -25.63
C GLY A 111 0.64 8.99 -24.92
N ARG A 112 0.93 9.19 -23.62
CA ARG A 112 1.69 8.21 -22.84
C ARG A 112 0.83 6.98 -22.55
N VAL A 113 -0.42 7.21 -22.15
CA VAL A 113 -1.42 6.15 -21.95
C VAL A 113 -2.59 6.29 -22.91
N THR A 114 -3.01 5.17 -23.51
CA THR A 114 -4.14 5.07 -24.43
C THR A 114 -5.30 4.35 -23.76
N ASP A 115 -6.50 4.90 -23.91
CA ASP A 115 -7.73 4.30 -23.43
C ASP A 115 -8.81 4.46 -24.50
N GLY A 116 -9.60 3.41 -24.70
CA GLY A 116 -10.62 3.39 -25.75
C GLY A 116 -11.89 4.19 -25.43
N CYS A 117 -12.06 4.60 -24.17
CA CYS A 117 -13.26 5.28 -23.70
C CYS A 117 -13.02 6.76 -23.41
N PHE A 118 -11.94 7.10 -22.69
CA PHE A 118 -11.62 8.47 -22.30
C PHE A 118 -10.12 8.73 -22.31
N PRO A 119 -9.65 9.86 -22.86
CA PRO A 119 -8.23 10.18 -22.81
C PRO A 119 -7.75 10.26 -21.35
N VAL A 120 -6.64 9.59 -21.07
CA VAL A 120 -5.92 9.77 -19.81
C VAL A 120 -5.19 11.11 -19.90
N GLY A 121 -5.30 11.93 -18.87
CA GLY A 121 -4.59 13.23 -18.82
C GLY A 121 -4.02 13.56 -17.45
N ARG A 122 -4.18 12.65 -16.48
CA ARG A 122 -3.69 12.79 -15.11
C ARG A 122 -3.37 11.42 -14.54
N PHE A 123 -2.26 11.33 -13.82
CA PHE A 123 -1.99 10.22 -12.91
C PHE A 123 -2.16 10.70 -11.48
N SER A 124 -2.68 9.86 -10.59
CA SER A 124 -2.54 10.17 -9.16
C SER A 124 -1.05 10.24 -8.81
N ILE A 125 -0.67 11.12 -7.88
CA ILE A 125 0.73 11.24 -7.48
C ILE A 125 1.27 9.91 -6.91
N SER A 126 0.45 9.16 -6.18
CA SER A 126 0.76 7.81 -5.71
C SER A 126 1.03 6.82 -6.85
N SER A 127 0.30 6.94 -7.96
CA SER A 127 0.54 6.12 -9.15
C SER A 127 1.84 6.51 -9.85
N ALA A 128 2.17 7.81 -9.89
CA ALA A 128 3.43 8.28 -10.46
C ALA A 128 4.66 7.68 -9.74
N TYR A 129 4.60 7.53 -8.41
CA TYR A 129 5.65 6.81 -7.65
C TYR A 129 5.56 5.29 -7.78
N THR A 130 4.35 4.71 -7.85
CA THR A 130 4.13 3.28 -8.13
C THR A 130 4.84 2.85 -9.41
N PHE A 131 4.76 3.68 -10.46
CA PHE A 131 5.35 3.42 -11.77
C PHE A 131 6.85 3.70 -11.86
N GLY A 132 7.51 4.08 -10.77
CA GLY A 132 8.91 4.52 -10.82
C GLY A 132 9.90 3.51 -11.40
N LEU A 133 9.57 2.21 -11.36
CA LEU A 133 10.40 1.13 -11.92
C LEU A 133 10.03 0.77 -13.37
N VAL A 134 9.00 1.40 -13.94
CA VAL A 134 8.53 1.21 -15.32
C VAL A 134 8.30 2.54 -16.06
N SER A 135 8.86 3.63 -15.54
CA SER A 135 8.65 4.97 -16.11
C SER A 135 9.03 5.03 -17.59
N ASP A 136 10.08 4.32 -18.00
CA ASP A 136 10.52 4.27 -19.40
C ASP A 136 9.46 3.68 -20.34
N GLN A 137 8.65 2.72 -19.86
CA GLN A 137 7.56 2.14 -20.66
C GLN A 137 6.40 3.13 -20.84
N ILE A 138 6.09 3.90 -19.79
CA ILE A 138 5.09 4.96 -19.87
C ILE A 138 5.62 6.08 -20.76
N LEU A 139 6.88 6.45 -20.61
CA LEU A 139 7.53 7.47 -21.43
C LEU A 139 7.65 7.04 -22.91
N ALA A 140 7.78 5.76 -23.24
CA ALA A 140 7.76 5.33 -24.64
C ALA A 140 6.43 5.67 -25.34
N GLY A 141 5.34 5.78 -24.58
CA GLY A 141 4.01 6.14 -25.04
C GLY A 141 3.22 5.00 -25.68
N GLY A 142 1.93 5.24 -25.89
CA GLY A 142 1.01 4.25 -26.45
C GLY A 142 0.63 3.11 -25.49
N LEU A 143 0.99 3.19 -24.20
CA LEU A 143 0.72 2.14 -23.24
C LEU A 143 -0.80 2.01 -23.02
N PRO A 144 -1.43 0.83 -23.13
CA PRO A 144 -2.87 0.72 -22.91
C PRO A 144 -3.20 0.94 -21.42
N SER A 145 -4.33 1.57 -21.12
CA SER A 145 -4.86 1.75 -19.75
C SER A 145 -5.12 0.42 -19.02
N THR A 146 -5.19 -0.67 -19.77
CA THR A 146 -5.35 -2.04 -19.28
C THR A 146 -4.01 -2.74 -19.00
N PHE A 147 -2.88 -2.02 -19.13
CA PHE A 147 -1.56 -2.51 -18.75
C PHE A 147 -1.57 -2.98 -17.30
N ARG A 148 -1.09 -4.20 -17.06
CA ARG A 148 -1.26 -4.90 -15.79
C ARG A 148 0.01 -4.77 -14.98
N ASN A 149 -0.14 -4.69 -13.66
CA ASN A 149 1.01 -4.81 -12.74
C ASN A 149 1.53 -6.25 -12.59
N HIS A 150 0.83 -7.22 -13.19
CA HIS A 150 1.11 -8.66 -13.13
C HIS A 150 1.20 -9.30 -11.72
N TYR A 151 1.04 -8.53 -10.66
CA TYR A 151 0.96 -9.02 -9.27
C TYR A 151 -0.36 -9.76 -8.98
N PHE A 152 -1.43 -9.42 -9.72
CA PHE A 152 -2.72 -10.10 -9.60
C PHE A 152 -2.65 -11.59 -9.96
N SER A 153 -3.27 -12.44 -9.15
CA SER A 153 -3.52 -13.87 -9.41
C SER A 153 -5.01 -14.19 -9.33
N ALA A 154 -5.47 -15.24 -10.03
CA ALA A 154 -6.82 -15.79 -9.88
C ALA A 154 -6.96 -16.76 -8.67
N GLY A 155 -5.86 -17.06 -7.99
CA GLY A 155 -5.83 -17.88 -6.78
C GLY A 155 -6.12 -17.06 -5.52
N SER A 156 -6.41 -17.76 -4.43
CA SER A 156 -6.67 -17.18 -3.11
C SER A 156 -5.48 -17.26 -2.15
N GLN A 157 -4.33 -17.70 -2.64
CA GLN A 157 -3.12 -17.72 -1.84
C GLN A 157 -2.63 -16.29 -1.63
N ALA A 158 -2.48 -15.92 -0.37
CA ALA A 158 -1.82 -14.68 0.00
C ALA A 158 -0.34 -14.80 -0.37
N VAL A 159 0.11 -13.93 -1.25
CA VAL A 159 1.51 -13.78 -1.62
C VAL A 159 1.97 -12.44 -1.07
N ALA A 160 3.18 -12.39 -0.51
CA ALA A 160 3.77 -11.13 -0.06
C ALA A 160 4.29 -10.36 -1.28
N PHE A 161 4.09 -9.05 -1.26
CA PHE A 161 4.65 -8.17 -2.28
C PHE A 161 6.13 -7.93 -1.99
N ASP A 162 6.92 -7.85 -3.05
CA ASP A 162 8.33 -7.48 -3.02
C ASP A 162 8.61 -6.72 -4.32
N SER A 163 9.09 -5.49 -4.18
CA SER A 163 9.43 -4.58 -5.27
C SER A 163 10.63 -5.05 -6.09
N GLN A 164 11.50 -5.90 -5.54
CA GLN A 164 12.62 -6.51 -6.24
C GLN A 164 12.19 -7.71 -7.08
N THR A 165 11.03 -8.29 -6.78
CA THR A 165 10.49 -9.45 -7.47
C THR A 165 9.72 -9.04 -8.72
N HIS A 166 10.00 -9.71 -9.84
CA HIS A 166 9.22 -9.59 -11.05
C HIS A 166 8.00 -10.50 -10.96
N TRP A 167 6.83 -10.00 -11.33
CA TRP A 167 5.57 -10.72 -11.17
C TRP A 167 4.94 -11.09 -12.51
N SER A 168 4.42 -12.30 -12.66
CA SER A 168 3.61 -12.72 -13.80
C SER A 168 2.39 -13.47 -13.30
N PHE A 169 1.21 -12.86 -13.45
CA PHE A 169 -0.08 -13.42 -13.00
C PHE A 169 -0.03 -13.91 -11.53
N GLY A 170 0.62 -13.13 -10.67
CA GLY A 170 0.77 -13.38 -9.24
C GLY A 170 1.79 -14.45 -8.88
N SER A 171 2.59 -14.91 -9.84
CA SER A 171 3.75 -15.78 -9.60
C SER A 171 5.06 -14.99 -9.76
N PRO A 172 6.06 -15.21 -8.89
CA PRO A 172 7.39 -14.64 -9.07
C PRO A 172 8.05 -15.25 -10.32
N VAL A 173 8.69 -14.42 -11.14
CA VAL A 173 9.41 -14.85 -12.36
C VAL A 173 10.83 -14.30 -12.39
N PRO A 174 11.78 -14.94 -13.11
CA PRO A 174 13.10 -14.37 -13.37
C PRO A 174 13.05 -13.06 -14.18
N VAL A 175 14.12 -12.28 -14.06
CA VAL A 175 14.31 -10.82 -14.26
C VAL A 175 13.82 -10.20 -15.59
N GLU A 176 13.51 -10.97 -16.65
CA GLU A 176 13.43 -10.39 -18.01
C GLU A 176 12.03 -10.32 -18.65
N SER A 177 10.97 -10.86 -18.05
CA SER A 177 9.65 -10.95 -18.72
C SER A 177 8.53 -10.13 -18.10
N ALA A 178 8.77 -9.45 -16.98
CA ALA A 178 7.71 -8.83 -16.20
C ALA A 178 8.14 -7.50 -15.55
N PRO A 179 7.21 -6.55 -15.36
CA PRO A 179 7.51 -5.30 -14.68
C PRO A 179 7.68 -5.50 -13.16
N ARG A 180 8.33 -4.52 -12.53
CA ARG A 180 8.41 -4.33 -11.07
C ARG A 180 7.80 -2.98 -10.71
N TYR A 181 7.37 -2.82 -9.46
CA TYR A 181 6.70 -1.61 -9.00
C TYR A 181 7.07 -1.30 -7.55
N TYR A 182 6.83 -0.06 -7.13
CA TYR A 182 6.63 0.25 -5.73
C TYR A 182 5.12 0.24 -5.43
N LEU A 183 4.75 0.09 -4.17
CA LEU A 183 3.39 0.39 -3.70
C LEU A 183 3.36 1.87 -3.28
N GLY A 184 2.86 2.72 -4.17
CA GLY A 184 2.70 4.15 -3.89
C GLY A 184 1.42 4.43 -3.11
N ALA A 185 1.53 5.20 -2.03
CA ALA A 185 0.40 5.63 -1.21
C ALA A 185 0.50 7.12 -0.86
N LEU A 186 -0.65 7.79 -0.75
CA LEU A 186 -0.76 9.15 -0.25
C LEU A 186 -1.56 9.10 1.05
N LEU A 187 -0.98 9.59 2.16
CA LEU A 187 -1.62 9.54 3.49
C LEU A 187 -2.90 10.37 3.55
N GLY A 188 -2.97 11.44 2.76
CA GLY A 188 -4.17 12.25 2.63
C GLY A 188 -3.95 13.44 1.71
N TYR A 189 -5.04 14.11 1.39
CA TYR A 189 -5.03 15.34 0.61
C TYR A 189 -5.65 16.43 1.47
N HIS A 190 -4.96 17.55 1.68
CA HIS A 190 -5.43 18.65 2.53
C HIS A 190 -5.67 19.96 1.75
N GLY A 191 -5.82 19.86 0.43
CA GLY A 191 -6.26 20.98 -0.40
C GLY A 191 -7.76 21.26 -0.24
N SER A 192 -8.34 21.95 -1.22
CA SER A 192 -9.77 22.27 -1.21
C SER A 192 -10.65 21.01 -1.13
N LEU A 193 -11.57 20.98 -0.15
CA LEU A 193 -12.43 19.82 0.16
C LEU A 193 -11.64 18.56 0.60
N GLY A 194 -10.41 18.75 1.06
CA GLY A 194 -9.56 17.71 1.62
C GLY A 194 -9.72 17.54 3.13
N ASN A 195 -8.84 16.73 3.71
CA ASN A 195 -8.75 16.46 5.13
C ASN A 195 -8.09 17.61 5.88
N THR A 196 -8.52 17.81 7.12
CA THR A 196 -7.77 18.56 8.12
C THR A 196 -6.62 17.72 8.69
N ALA A 197 -5.63 18.37 9.32
CA ALA A 197 -4.54 17.66 9.99
C ALA A 197 -5.07 16.71 11.09
N ASP A 198 -6.05 17.16 11.89
CA ASP A 198 -6.62 16.35 12.97
C ASP A 198 -7.33 15.10 12.46
N GLU A 199 -8.11 15.21 11.38
CA GLU A 199 -8.75 14.05 10.74
C GLU A 199 -7.72 13.03 10.25
N LEU A 200 -6.58 13.49 9.72
CA LEU A 200 -5.50 12.62 9.26
C LEU A 200 -4.83 11.89 10.42
N ILE A 201 -4.57 12.59 11.53
CA ILE A 201 -4.03 11.99 12.75
C ILE A 201 -5.00 10.94 13.30
N GLU A 202 -6.29 11.26 13.40
CA GLU A 202 -7.31 10.32 13.86
C GLU A 202 -7.43 9.09 12.95
N MET A 203 -7.31 9.27 11.63
CA MET A 203 -7.29 8.17 10.66
C MET A 203 -6.06 7.28 10.85
N ILE A 204 -4.88 7.86 11.07
CA ILE A 204 -3.64 7.12 11.33
C ILE A 204 -3.76 6.32 12.63
N ASP A 205 -4.17 6.95 13.73
CA ASP A 205 -4.27 6.31 15.04
C ASP A 205 -5.27 5.16 15.04
N ARG A 206 -6.42 5.35 14.39
CA ARG A 206 -7.41 4.29 14.19
C ARG A 206 -6.86 3.14 13.37
N SER A 207 -6.10 3.44 12.32
CA SER A 207 -5.49 2.43 11.47
C SER A 207 -4.43 1.62 12.22
N VAL A 208 -3.57 2.26 13.01
CA VAL A 208 -2.59 1.58 13.88
C VAL A 208 -3.30 0.72 14.92
N GLY A 209 -4.37 1.22 15.53
CA GLY A 209 -5.16 0.45 16.50
C GLY A 209 -5.90 -0.74 15.89
N ALA A 210 -6.13 -0.75 14.57
CA ALA A 210 -6.81 -1.84 13.87
C ALA A 210 -5.85 -2.96 13.41
N ASP A 211 -4.55 -2.69 13.32
CA ASP A 211 -3.57 -3.67 12.85
C ASP A 211 -3.60 -4.96 13.67
N ALA A 212 -3.58 -6.10 12.97
CA ALA A 212 -3.56 -7.44 13.57
C ALA A 212 -4.69 -7.74 14.58
N THR A 213 -5.76 -6.95 14.62
CA THR A 213 -6.87 -7.16 15.57
C THR A 213 -7.81 -8.29 15.15
N SER A 214 -7.81 -8.70 13.87
CA SER A 214 -8.67 -9.74 13.29
C SER A 214 -10.08 -9.75 13.90
N PRO A 215 -10.85 -8.65 13.78
CA PRO A 215 -12.12 -8.50 14.47
C PRO A 215 -13.13 -9.56 14.01
N VAL A 216 -13.93 -10.05 14.96
CA VAL A 216 -15.03 -10.97 14.66
C VAL A 216 -16.18 -10.20 14.02
N GLY A 217 -16.76 -10.74 12.95
CA GLY A 217 -17.93 -10.17 12.29
C GLY A 217 -18.20 -10.82 10.93
N THR A 218 -19.02 -10.17 10.12
CA THR A 218 -19.56 -10.68 8.87
C THR A 218 -19.14 -9.81 7.69
N TYR A 219 -18.56 -10.43 6.66
CA TYR A 219 -18.28 -9.83 5.36
C TYR A 219 -19.53 -9.89 4.48
N TYR A 220 -20.08 -8.72 4.13
CA TYR A 220 -21.29 -8.63 3.30
C TYR A 220 -20.92 -8.36 1.84
N TYR A 221 -21.16 -9.35 0.99
CA TYR A 221 -21.09 -9.19 -0.46
C TYR A 221 -22.44 -8.72 -0.98
N MET A 222 -22.43 -7.61 -1.71
CA MET A 222 -23.63 -6.98 -2.24
C MET A 222 -23.76 -7.28 -3.72
N ARG A 223 -24.81 -8.02 -4.10
CA ARG A 223 -25.21 -8.17 -5.50
C ARG A 223 -26.34 -7.20 -5.81
N THR A 224 -26.23 -6.49 -6.93
CA THR A 224 -27.23 -5.49 -7.34
C THR A 224 -27.64 -5.72 -8.80
N THR A 225 -28.72 -5.06 -9.23
CA THR A 225 -29.15 -5.08 -10.63
C THR A 225 -28.31 -4.17 -11.54
N ASP A 226 -27.39 -3.37 -10.98
CA ASP A 226 -26.44 -2.58 -11.76
C ASP A 226 -25.38 -3.50 -12.38
N ALA A 227 -25.51 -3.68 -13.69
CA ALA A 227 -24.65 -4.54 -14.49
C ALA A 227 -23.16 -4.18 -14.39
N ALA A 228 -22.82 -2.88 -14.29
CA ALA A 228 -21.42 -2.44 -14.24
C ALA A 228 -20.79 -2.66 -12.85
N ARG A 229 -21.59 -2.56 -11.79
CA ARG A 229 -21.11 -2.75 -10.41
C ARG A 229 -21.04 -4.21 -10.00
N SER A 230 -22.06 -4.99 -10.36
CA SER A 230 -22.22 -6.38 -9.89
C SER A 230 -21.63 -7.41 -10.83
N LEU A 231 -22.00 -7.41 -12.12
CA LEU A 231 -21.71 -8.56 -13.01
C LEU A 231 -20.23 -8.96 -13.12
N PRO A 232 -19.25 -8.02 -13.17
CA PRO A 232 -17.84 -8.41 -13.24
C PRO A 232 -17.33 -9.12 -11.97
N ARG A 233 -18.04 -8.97 -10.84
CA ARG A 233 -17.63 -9.43 -9.51
C ARG A 233 -18.47 -10.59 -8.99
N ASP A 234 -19.76 -10.63 -9.33
CA ASP A 234 -20.74 -11.62 -8.87
C ASP A 234 -20.25 -13.08 -8.97
N PRO A 235 -19.60 -13.51 -10.08
CA PRO A 235 -19.12 -14.89 -10.20
C PRO A 235 -18.08 -15.28 -9.14
N PHE A 236 -17.42 -14.30 -8.50
CA PHE A 236 -16.37 -14.53 -7.51
C PHE A 236 -16.87 -14.53 -6.06
N PHE A 237 -18.06 -14.00 -5.78
CA PHE A 237 -18.57 -13.86 -4.41
C PHE A 237 -18.71 -15.19 -3.67
N ALA A 238 -19.27 -16.22 -4.33
CA ALA A 238 -19.42 -17.54 -3.71
C ALA A 238 -18.06 -18.17 -3.34
N SER A 239 -17.05 -18.00 -4.20
CA SER A 239 -15.69 -18.45 -3.93
C SER A 239 -15.07 -17.70 -2.76
N ALA A 240 -15.21 -16.37 -2.74
CA ALA A 240 -14.69 -15.53 -1.66
C ALA A 240 -15.31 -15.86 -0.30
N ILE A 241 -16.64 -16.04 -0.24
CA ILE A 241 -17.35 -16.47 0.99
C ILE A 241 -16.84 -17.83 1.48
N SER A 242 -16.61 -18.78 0.57
CA SER A 242 -16.06 -20.09 0.91
C SER A 242 -14.66 -19.95 1.54
N ILE A 243 -13.78 -19.15 0.94
CA ILE A 243 -12.42 -18.90 1.45
C ILE A 243 -12.45 -18.19 2.81
N ILE A 244 -13.34 -17.22 3.01
CA ILE A 244 -13.54 -16.57 4.31
C ILE A 244 -13.91 -17.60 5.38
N GLY A 245 -14.80 -18.54 5.03
CA GLY A 245 -15.17 -19.65 5.92
C GLY A 245 -14.00 -20.57 6.27
N THR A 246 -13.06 -20.82 5.35
CA THR A 246 -11.89 -21.67 5.64
C THR A 246 -10.88 -21.01 6.57
N VAL A 247 -10.85 -19.68 6.63
CA VAL A 247 -10.00 -18.90 7.57
C VAL A 247 -10.74 -18.49 8.85
N GLY A 248 -11.95 -19.00 9.06
CA GLY A 248 -12.73 -18.81 10.30
C GLY A 248 -13.60 -17.55 10.36
N GLY A 249 -13.77 -16.84 9.24
CA GLY A 249 -14.68 -15.71 9.13
C GLY A 249 -16.09 -16.12 8.67
N THR A 250 -17.02 -15.15 8.66
CA THR A 250 -18.38 -15.32 8.14
C THR A 250 -18.58 -14.43 6.92
N GLY A 251 -19.05 -14.99 5.81
CA GLY A 251 -19.40 -14.23 4.60
C GLY A 251 -20.88 -14.43 4.23
N VAL A 252 -21.57 -13.36 3.85
CA VAL A 252 -22.98 -13.39 3.45
C VAL A 252 -23.16 -12.64 2.13
N LEU A 253 -23.89 -13.24 1.20
CA LEU A 253 -24.34 -12.59 -0.02
C LEU A 253 -25.74 -12.00 0.19
N LEU A 254 -25.91 -10.70 -0.08
CA LEU A 254 -27.19 -10.00 -0.04
C LEU A 254 -27.54 -9.41 -1.40
N ASP A 255 -28.83 -9.40 -1.73
CA ASP A 255 -29.36 -8.82 -2.97
C ASP A 255 -29.95 -7.43 -2.71
N ALA A 256 -29.38 -6.40 -3.35
CA ALA A 256 -29.84 -5.02 -3.47
C ALA A 256 -30.12 -4.21 -2.19
N VAL A 257 -30.18 -4.85 -1.02
CA VAL A 257 -30.53 -4.23 0.26
C VAL A 257 -29.30 -4.24 1.16
N LEU A 258 -28.80 -3.06 1.52
CA LEU A 258 -27.73 -2.92 2.52
C LEU A 258 -28.12 -3.66 3.80
N PRO A 259 -27.15 -4.17 4.59
CA PRO A 259 -27.40 -4.91 5.82
C PRO A 259 -27.91 -4.00 6.95
N VAL A 260 -29.11 -3.42 6.78
CA VAL A 260 -29.74 -2.48 7.73
C VAL A 260 -29.93 -3.16 9.07
N GLY A 261 -29.41 -2.54 10.13
CA GLY A 261 -29.50 -3.06 11.50
C GLY A 261 -28.45 -4.12 11.84
N SER A 262 -27.56 -4.48 10.92
CA SER A 262 -26.41 -5.34 11.24
C SER A 262 -25.33 -4.50 11.94
N THR A 263 -24.82 -5.01 13.06
CA THR A 263 -23.84 -4.31 13.92
C THR A 263 -22.47 -4.97 13.92
N ASP A 264 -22.28 -6.01 13.10
CA ASP A 264 -21.07 -6.83 12.98
C ASP A 264 -20.46 -6.75 11.58
N CYS A 265 -20.79 -5.72 10.80
CA CYS A 265 -20.26 -5.53 9.46
C CYS A 265 -18.73 -5.37 9.48
N LEU A 266 -18.04 -6.30 8.83
CA LEU A 266 -16.64 -6.17 8.48
C LEU A 266 -16.52 -5.64 7.04
N GLY A 267 -15.54 -4.77 6.84
CA GLY A 267 -15.20 -4.20 5.53
C GLY A 267 -14.48 -5.19 4.64
#